data_AF-A0A2G6PWT7-F1
#
_entry.id   AF-A0A2G6PWT7-F1
#
_cell.length_a   1.000
_cell.length_b   1.000
_cell.length_c   1.000
_cell.angle_alpha   90.00
_cell.angle_beta   90.00
_cell.angle_gamma   90.00
#
_symmetry.space_group_name_H-M   'P 1'
#
loop_
_entity.id
_entity.type
_entity.pdbx_description
1 polymer ?
#
loop_
_entity_poly.entity_id
_entity_poly.type
_entity_poly.pdbx_seq_one_letter_code
_entity_poly.pdbx_strand_id
1 'polypeptide(L)'
;MWYFRFYLKELSRFVKSGRVLVAYGPGRVVKTTVLKIVLTIIAGKAFSGAGEDQGLKEAFRSPCRDKIEVMAMVNEKKVSVVIVNWKSFDYTMKAIQSLDRHVKDGSFEVIVVDNNSLTDEHKERLKKRVCLCVNDSNLGFAIAANQGVQLATTPFVLLLNPDCQLTETGIEPLLKVMENQPEVGICGPMVVEPDGEVVRSCRRSLPGILSLLGSYTLFSSVYNQLVRSRYKQDESYQRSGLTACIQGSCFLVRRSEFQAMGGFDERIPLFLDDMDLCARYRKSGFQVYYCSDAVVIHEGGRSIEKMTNHTHTSLVNFMAHDVFFLKHRGLFHFMTHRVLLFVLAVFFLSLNLVLLPVLYLLIQKRSLHYLSKHFWMLVYSLTGCFSPRGYPPSWPKCLFSVIKRK
;
A
#
# COMPACT_ATOMS: atom_id res chain seq x y z
N MET A 1 -44.81 13.71 0.76
CA MET A 1 -45.69 13.24 1.87
C MET A 1 -45.93 11.72 1.90
N TRP A 2 -45.88 10.99 0.78
CA TRP A 2 -46.06 9.53 0.77
C TRP A 2 -44.87 8.74 1.37
N TYR A 3 -43.64 9.23 1.17
CA TYR A 3 -42.41 8.65 1.75
C TYR A 3 -42.31 8.71 3.29
N PHE A 4 -43.02 9.65 3.93
CA PHE A 4 -42.98 9.81 5.39
C PHE A 4 -43.89 8.79 6.12
N ARG A 5 -44.97 8.34 5.45
CA ARG A 5 -45.89 7.33 6.00
C ARG A 5 -45.31 5.92 5.95
N PHE A 6 -44.44 5.61 4.98
CA PHE A 6 -43.76 4.31 4.89
C PHE A 6 -42.76 4.13 6.04
N TYR A 7 -41.95 5.17 6.33
CA TYR A 7 -40.99 5.16 7.44
C TYR A 7 -41.65 5.02 8.82
N LEU A 8 -42.79 5.69 9.05
CA LEU A 8 -43.51 5.61 10.33
C LEU A 8 -44.14 4.23 10.58
N LYS A 9 -44.55 3.51 9.53
CA LYS A 9 -45.16 2.18 9.66
C LYS A 9 -44.14 1.11 10.04
N GLU A 10 -42.93 1.19 9.49
CA GLU A 10 -41.79 0.33 9.85
C GLU A 10 -41.23 0.67 11.24
N LEU A 11 -41.09 1.96 11.59
CA LEU A 11 -40.68 2.37 12.94
C LEU A 11 -41.62 1.86 14.04
N SER A 12 -42.93 1.75 13.78
CA SER A 12 -43.90 1.24 14.76
C SER A 12 -43.74 -0.26 15.07
N ARG A 13 -43.16 -1.04 14.15
CA ARG A 13 -42.88 -2.48 14.35
C ARG A 13 -41.64 -2.69 15.23
N PHE A 14 -40.62 -1.84 15.06
CA PHE A 14 -39.36 -1.93 15.83
C PHE A 14 -39.51 -1.52 17.30
N VAL A 15 -40.46 -0.63 17.61
CA VAL A 15 -40.70 -0.16 18.99
C VAL A 15 -41.34 -1.25 19.87
N LYS A 16 -41.97 -2.28 19.31
CA LYS A 16 -42.55 -3.40 20.08
C LYS A 16 -41.53 -4.45 20.55
N SER A 17 -40.27 -4.39 20.10
CA SER A 17 -39.23 -5.39 20.43
C SER A 17 -38.08 -4.86 21.29
N GLY A 18 -38.21 -3.65 21.86
CA GLY A 18 -37.21 -3.09 22.80
C GLY A 18 -35.82 -2.84 22.22
N ARG A 19 -35.66 -2.80 20.89
CA ARG A 19 -34.37 -2.53 20.23
C ARG A 19 -34.57 -1.45 19.18
N VAL A 20 -34.07 -0.25 19.46
CA VAL A 20 -34.04 0.85 18.48
C VAL A 20 -32.63 0.89 17.88
N LEU A 21 -32.51 0.45 16.63
CA LEU A 21 -31.30 0.61 15.82
C LEU A 21 -31.57 1.73 14.81
N VAL A 22 -30.97 2.89 15.02
CA VAL A 22 -31.05 4.02 14.08
C VAL A 22 -29.83 3.96 13.17
N ALA A 23 -30.00 3.44 11.96
CA ALA A 23 -28.97 3.47 10.94
C ALA A 23 -29.10 4.75 10.08
N TYR A 24 -28.03 5.52 9.94
CA TYR A 24 -27.91 6.54 8.91
C TYR A 24 -26.69 6.25 8.03
N GLY A 25 -26.88 6.28 6.71
CA GLY A 25 -25.79 6.21 5.74
C GLY A 25 -25.02 7.53 5.62
N PRO A 26 -23.78 7.51 5.10
CA PRO A 26 -22.91 8.68 5.07
C PRO A 26 -23.47 9.77 4.14
N GLY A 27 -23.40 11.04 4.59
CA GLY A 27 -23.64 12.23 3.74
C GLY A 27 -24.93 13.02 3.99
N ARG A 28 -25.74 12.72 5.01
CA ARG A 28 -26.95 13.52 5.33
C ARG A 28 -26.77 14.31 6.61
N VAL A 29 -26.57 15.63 6.50
CA VAL A 29 -26.66 16.57 7.61
C VAL A 29 -28.13 16.72 8.00
N VAL A 30 -28.55 15.97 9.02
CA VAL A 30 -29.85 16.20 9.64
C VAL A 30 -29.70 17.40 10.57
N LYS A 31 -30.40 18.51 10.26
CA LYS A 31 -30.45 19.67 11.16
C LYS A 31 -30.81 19.19 12.57
N THR A 32 -30.04 19.61 13.57
CA THR A 32 -30.12 19.19 14.99
C THR A 32 -31.54 19.23 15.55
N THR A 33 -32.39 20.11 15.02
CA THR A 33 -33.82 20.22 15.31
C THR A 33 -34.61 18.95 14.97
N VAL A 34 -34.32 18.29 13.84
CA VAL A 34 -35.02 17.07 13.40
C VAL A 34 -34.63 15.88 14.28
N LEU A 35 -33.36 15.79 14.69
CA LEU A 35 -32.92 14.76 15.62
C LEU A 35 -33.57 14.94 17.01
N LYS A 36 -33.68 16.18 17.49
CA LYS A 36 -34.42 16.50 18.72
C LYS A 36 -35.88 16.08 18.62
N ILE A 37 -36.58 16.41 17.53
CA ILE A 37 -38.00 16.04 17.35
C ILE A 37 -38.18 14.52 17.33
N VAL A 38 -37.31 13.79 16.62
CA VAL A 38 -37.38 12.31 16.56
C VAL A 38 -37.15 11.69 17.94
N LEU A 39 -36.16 12.17 18.69
CA LEU A 39 -35.89 11.72 20.05
C LEU A 39 -37.01 12.07 21.03
N THR A 40 -37.60 13.27 20.92
CA THR A 40 -38.76 13.69 21.74
C THR A 40 -40.00 12.85 21.45
N ILE A 41 -40.23 12.45 20.19
CA ILE A 41 -41.36 11.58 19.81
C ILE A 41 -41.13 10.13 20.29
N ILE A 42 -39.89 9.63 20.22
CA ILE A 42 -39.53 8.29 20.72
C ILE A 42 -39.67 8.26 22.25
N ALA A 43 -39.17 9.28 22.96
CA ALA A 43 -39.34 9.41 24.39
C ALA A 43 -40.83 9.54 24.75
N GLY A 44 -41.57 10.45 24.12
CA GLY A 44 -43.00 10.66 24.39
C GLY A 44 -43.89 9.43 24.15
N LYS A 45 -43.50 8.52 23.25
CA LYS A 45 -44.21 7.24 23.03
C LYS A 45 -43.75 6.10 23.93
N ALA A 46 -42.53 6.14 24.46
CA ALA A 46 -42.05 5.15 25.44
C ALA A 46 -42.71 5.36 26.82
N PHE A 47 -43.21 6.56 27.12
CA PHE A 47 -43.81 6.92 28.41
C PHE A 47 -45.32 6.66 28.55
N SER A 48 -46.01 6.12 27.53
CA SER A 48 -47.44 5.81 27.65
C SER A 48 -47.75 4.42 28.19
N GLY A 49 -46.79 3.71 28.80
CA GLY A 49 -46.96 2.30 29.17
C GLY A 49 -46.19 1.77 30.38
N ALA A 50 -45.54 2.60 31.19
CA ALA A 50 -44.87 2.14 32.41
C ALA A 50 -45.24 3.04 33.59
N GLY A 51 -45.59 2.40 34.71
CA GLY A 51 -46.06 3.02 35.94
C GLY A 51 -45.11 4.08 36.49
N GLU A 52 -45.71 4.96 37.28
CA GLU A 52 -45.09 6.16 37.86
C GLU A 52 -43.88 5.82 38.73
N ASP A 53 -42.68 5.95 38.17
CA ASP A 53 -41.45 5.94 38.95
C ASP A 53 -41.00 7.38 39.23
N GLN A 54 -41.18 7.81 40.47
CA GLN A 54 -41.11 9.20 40.92
C GLN A 54 -39.67 9.75 40.90
N GLY A 55 -38.66 8.88 40.93
CA GLY A 55 -37.24 9.26 40.89
C GLY A 55 -36.73 9.77 39.54
N LEU A 56 -37.36 9.40 38.42
CA LEU A 56 -36.95 9.81 37.06
C LEU A 56 -37.59 11.12 36.60
N LYS A 57 -38.73 11.52 37.18
CA LYS A 57 -39.32 12.85 36.96
C LYS A 57 -38.48 13.96 37.60
N GLU A 58 -37.76 13.66 38.69
CA GLU A 58 -36.82 14.60 39.31
C GLU A 58 -35.54 14.78 38.48
N ALA A 59 -35.03 13.72 37.84
CA ALA A 59 -33.87 13.79 36.95
C ALA A 59 -34.06 14.77 35.76
N PHE A 60 -35.30 14.94 35.27
CA PHE A 60 -35.63 15.89 34.20
C PHE A 60 -36.06 17.28 34.67
N ARG A 61 -36.26 17.50 35.98
CA ARG A 61 -36.55 18.83 36.55
C ARG A 61 -35.29 19.58 37.00
N SER A 62 -34.14 18.91 37.05
CA SER A 62 -32.86 19.57 37.29
C SER A 62 -32.52 20.50 36.11
N PRO A 63 -32.20 21.78 36.35
CA PRO A 63 -31.78 22.72 35.31
C PRO A 63 -30.34 22.47 34.81
N CYS A 64 -29.76 21.29 35.07
CA CYS A 64 -28.47 20.90 34.53
C CYS A 64 -28.54 20.77 33.00
N ARG A 65 -28.12 21.84 32.34
CA ARG A 65 -27.75 21.98 30.92
C ARG A 65 -26.57 21.10 30.49
N ASP A 66 -26.25 20.06 31.24
CA ASP A 66 -25.09 19.23 30.96
C ASP A 66 -25.47 18.16 29.94
N LYS A 67 -25.26 18.56 28.68
CA LYS A 67 -24.85 17.70 27.56
C LYS A 67 -25.25 16.23 27.73
N ILE A 68 -26.46 15.91 27.29
CA ILE A 68 -26.73 14.57 26.78
C ILE A 68 -25.96 14.47 25.45
N GLU A 69 -24.65 14.28 25.53
CA GLU A 69 -23.82 13.76 24.45
C GLU A 69 -24.31 12.33 24.20
N VAL A 70 -25.36 12.22 23.38
CA VAL A 70 -25.61 11.00 22.63
C VAL A 70 -24.47 10.89 21.61
N MET A 71 -23.27 10.58 22.10
CA MET A 71 -22.20 9.96 21.32
C MET A 71 -22.75 8.61 20.92
N ALA A 72 -23.59 8.60 19.87
CA ALA A 72 -23.60 7.46 18.98
C ALA A 72 -22.15 7.33 18.52
N MET A 73 -21.39 6.45 19.15
CA MET A 73 -20.10 6.00 18.66
C MET A 73 -20.36 5.24 17.35
N VAL A 74 -20.71 5.99 16.31
CA VAL A 74 -20.46 5.57 14.94
C VAL A 74 -18.95 5.57 14.88
N ASN A 75 -18.35 4.39 15.02
CA ASN A 75 -16.91 4.29 14.88
C ASN A 75 -16.60 4.64 13.42
N GLU A 76 -16.23 5.90 13.20
CA GLU A 76 -16.00 6.42 11.87
C GLU A 76 -14.71 5.79 11.38
N LYS A 77 -14.78 5.04 10.29
CA LYS A 77 -13.60 4.40 9.71
C LYS A 77 -12.57 5.48 9.39
N LYS A 78 -11.38 5.34 9.95
CA LYS A 78 -10.28 6.31 9.77
C LYS A 78 -9.35 5.92 8.62
N VAL A 79 -9.20 4.61 8.37
CA VAL A 79 -8.19 4.08 7.44
C VAL A 79 -8.83 3.13 6.43
N SER A 80 -8.51 3.32 5.16
CA SER A 80 -8.79 2.36 4.10
C SER A 80 -7.52 1.56 3.85
N VAL A 81 -7.58 0.24 3.92
CA VAL A 81 -6.45 -0.63 3.62
C VAL A 81 -6.61 -1.16 2.21
N VAL A 82 -5.67 -0.82 1.33
CA VAL A 82 -5.67 -1.28 -0.06
C VAL A 82 -4.62 -2.36 -0.22
N ILE A 83 -5.06 -3.53 -0.70
CA ILE A 83 -4.22 -4.69 -0.97
C ILE A 83 -4.36 -5.06 -2.45
N VAL A 84 -3.25 -5.02 -3.19
CA VAL A 84 -3.20 -5.52 -4.57
C VAL A 84 -2.90 -7.02 -4.53
N ASN A 85 -3.82 -7.84 -5.03
CA ASN A 85 -3.65 -9.29 -5.12
C ASN A 85 -3.25 -9.71 -6.54
N TRP A 86 -2.22 -10.55 -6.63
CA TRP A 86 -1.92 -11.28 -7.86
C TRP A 86 -1.25 -12.61 -7.53
N LYS A 87 -1.94 -13.72 -7.77
CA LYS A 87 -1.51 -15.08 -7.44
C LYS A 87 -1.09 -15.21 -5.96
N SER A 88 -1.73 -14.48 -5.06
CA SER A 88 -1.31 -14.34 -3.66
C SER A 88 -2.45 -14.51 -2.65
N PHE A 89 -3.51 -15.24 -3.03
CA PHE A 89 -4.74 -15.34 -2.22
C PHE A 89 -4.50 -15.68 -0.74
N ASP A 90 -3.68 -16.70 -0.46
CA ASP A 90 -3.40 -17.10 0.94
C ASP A 90 -2.68 -16.01 1.73
N TYR A 91 -1.78 -15.28 1.08
CA TYR A 91 -1.09 -14.13 1.69
C TYR A 91 -2.07 -12.99 1.92
N THR A 92 -2.90 -12.64 0.94
CA THR A 92 -3.96 -11.64 1.09
C THR A 92 -4.89 -11.98 2.25
N MET A 93 -5.29 -13.25 2.41
CA MET A 93 -6.10 -13.69 3.54
C MET A 93 -5.37 -13.56 4.88
N LYS A 94 -4.07 -13.88 4.95
CA LYS A 94 -3.26 -13.66 6.16
C LYS A 94 -3.13 -12.18 6.52
N ALA A 95 -2.92 -11.31 5.53
CA ALA A 95 -2.88 -9.87 5.73
C ALA A 95 -4.21 -9.36 6.32
N ILE A 96 -5.34 -9.78 5.74
CA ILE A 96 -6.69 -9.46 6.25
C ILE A 96 -6.88 -9.97 7.69
N GLN A 97 -6.49 -11.21 7.96
CA GLN A 97 -6.58 -11.76 9.32
C GLN A 97 -5.70 -11.01 10.33
N SER A 98 -4.54 -10.48 9.91
CA SER A 98 -3.69 -9.67 10.78
C SER A 98 -4.35 -8.32 11.12
N LEU A 99 -5.09 -7.73 10.18
CA LEU A 99 -5.91 -6.53 10.43
C LEU A 99 -6.98 -6.81 11.46
N ASP A 100 -7.74 -7.90 11.29
CA ASP A 100 -8.80 -8.32 12.22
C ASP A 100 -8.27 -8.54 13.65
N ARG A 101 -7.03 -9.03 13.79
CA ARG A 101 -6.40 -9.30 15.10
C ARG A 101 -5.89 -8.04 15.80
N HIS A 102 -5.30 -7.11 15.05
CA HIS A 102 -4.48 -6.04 15.63
C HIS A 102 -5.09 -4.65 15.53
N VAL A 103 -6.13 -4.46 14.72
CA VAL A 103 -6.83 -3.18 14.63
C VAL A 103 -8.15 -3.27 15.39
N LYS A 104 -8.21 -2.62 16.56
CA LYS A 104 -9.39 -2.63 17.41
C LYS A 104 -10.53 -1.80 16.80
N ASP A 105 -11.74 -2.18 17.18
CA ASP A 105 -12.99 -1.43 16.98
C ASP A 105 -13.53 -1.33 15.55
N GLY A 106 -12.87 -1.89 14.53
CA GLY A 106 -13.37 -1.84 13.15
C GLY A 106 -13.20 -0.47 12.48
N SER A 107 -12.19 0.28 12.91
CA SER A 107 -11.81 1.60 12.40
C SER A 107 -11.26 1.61 10.97
N PHE A 108 -11.38 0.50 10.24
CA PHE A 108 -10.85 0.34 8.89
C PHE A 108 -11.86 -0.26 7.91
N GLU A 109 -11.66 0.03 6.63
CA GLU A 109 -12.17 -0.80 5.53
C GLU A 109 -11.04 -1.48 4.81
N VAL A 110 -11.33 -2.61 4.19
CA VAL A 110 -10.36 -3.32 3.35
C VAL A 110 -10.86 -3.33 1.93
N ILE A 111 -9.99 -2.92 1.02
CA ILE A 111 -10.19 -2.91 -0.42
C ILE A 111 -9.14 -3.84 -1.03
N VAL A 112 -9.60 -4.87 -1.73
CA VAL A 112 -8.73 -5.79 -2.45
C VAL A 112 -8.92 -5.56 -3.95
N VAL A 113 -7.82 -5.29 -4.65
CA VAL A 113 -7.81 -5.20 -6.12
C VAL A 113 -7.10 -6.43 -6.67
N ASP A 114 -7.85 -7.34 -7.30
CA ASP A 114 -7.29 -8.54 -7.93
C ASP A 114 -6.92 -8.29 -9.39
N ASN A 115 -5.65 -8.55 -9.73
CA ASN A 115 -5.10 -8.47 -11.07
C ASN A 115 -5.35 -9.76 -11.89
N ASN A 116 -6.62 -10.17 -11.95
CA ASN A 116 -7.10 -11.36 -12.65
C ASN A 116 -6.38 -12.67 -12.25
N SER A 117 -6.46 -13.05 -10.98
CA SER A 117 -5.79 -14.27 -10.50
C SER A 117 -6.60 -15.12 -9.54
N LEU A 118 -7.75 -14.63 -9.08
CA LEU A 118 -8.63 -15.35 -8.17
C LEU A 118 -9.57 -16.32 -8.91
N THR A 119 -9.78 -17.50 -8.32
CA THR A 119 -10.88 -18.40 -8.70
C THR A 119 -12.21 -17.85 -8.19
N ASP A 120 -13.34 -18.39 -8.65
CA ASP A 120 -14.64 -17.96 -8.16
C ASP A 120 -14.84 -18.25 -6.68
N GLU A 121 -14.31 -19.38 -6.18
CA GLU A 121 -14.28 -19.68 -4.75
C GLU A 121 -13.54 -18.61 -3.95
N HIS A 122 -12.35 -18.18 -4.43
CA HIS A 122 -11.60 -17.13 -3.76
C HIS A 122 -12.36 -15.80 -3.73
N LYS A 123 -13.02 -15.42 -4.84
CA LYS A 123 -13.83 -14.20 -4.93
C LYS A 123 -14.97 -14.22 -3.92
N GLU A 124 -15.71 -15.34 -3.84
CA GLU A 124 -16.84 -15.48 -2.90
C GLU A 124 -16.39 -15.44 -1.43
N ARG A 125 -15.19 -15.94 -1.12
CA ARG A 125 -14.60 -15.83 0.23
C ARG A 125 -14.22 -14.38 0.57
N LEU A 126 -13.65 -13.65 -0.38
CA LEU A 126 -13.21 -12.26 -0.16
C LEU A 126 -14.36 -11.26 -0.10
N LYS A 127 -15.36 -11.34 -1.01
CA LYS A 127 -16.51 -10.41 -1.05
C LYS A 127 -17.28 -10.31 0.27
N LYS A 128 -17.22 -11.35 1.10
CA LYS A 128 -17.86 -11.37 2.43
C LYS A 128 -17.16 -10.49 3.46
N ARG A 129 -15.92 -10.07 3.20
CA ARG A 129 -15.05 -9.38 4.16
C ARG A 129 -14.51 -8.05 3.65
N VAL A 130 -14.39 -7.87 2.34
CA VAL A 130 -13.69 -6.73 1.73
C VAL A 130 -14.49 -6.14 0.56
N CYS A 131 -14.20 -4.89 0.22
CA CYS A 131 -14.55 -4.32 -1.07
C CYS A 131 -13.62 -4.93 -2.14
N LEU A 132 -14.15 -5.82 -2.99
CA LEU A 132 -13.36 -6.53 -4.00
C LEU A 132 -13.53 -5.89 -5.37
N CYS A 133 -12.43 -5.40 -5.96
CA CYS A 133 -12.33 -4.99 -7.35
C CYS A 133 -11.55 -6.06 -8.12
N VAL A 134 -12.06 -6.53 -9.26
CA VAL A 134 -11.40 -7.56 -10.08
C VAL A 134 -11.14 -7.00 -11.46
N ASN A 135 -9.88 -6.97 -11.88
CA ASN A 135 -9.48 -6.58 -13.22
C ASN A 135 -9.62 -7.76 -14.19
N ASP A 136 -9.84 -7.47 -15.47
CA ASP A 136 -9.91 -8.48 -16.54
C ASP A 136 -8.54 -9.02 -16.95
N SER A 137 -7.45 -8.37 -16.53
CA SER A 137 -6.08 -8.81 -16.76
C SER A 137 -5.16 -8.27 -15.67
N ASN A 138 -3.89 -8.71 -15.67
CA ASN A 138 -2.90 -8.12 -14.78
C ASN A 138 -2.46 -6.74 -15.31
N LEU A 139 -2.93 -5.67 -14.67
CA LEU A 139 -2.61 -4.29 -15.02
C LEU A 139 -1.31 -3.77 -14.37
N GLY A 140 -0.66 -4.60 -13.54
CA GLY A 140 0.48 -4.18 -12.73
C GLY A 140 0.08 -3.55 -11.39
N PHE A 141 1.06 -3.32 -10.54
CA PHE A 141 0.83 -2.85 -9.17
C PHE A 141 0.33 -1.40 -9.13
N ALA A 142 1.03 -0.48 -9.81
CA ALA A 142 0.71 0.95 -9.78
C ALA A 142 -0.75 1.25 -10.16
N ILE A 143 -1.23 0.68 -11.28
CA ILE A 143 -2.62 0.85 -11.75
C ILE A 143 -3.60 0.28 -10.72
N ALA A 144 -3.38 -0.95 -10.26
CA ALA A 144 -4.26 -1.61 -9.29
C ALA A 144 -4.30 -0.89 -7.94
N ALA A 145 -3.17 -0.39 -7.46
CA ALA A 145 -3.10 0.37 -6.22
C ALA A 145 -3.83 1.71 -6.36
N ASN A 146 -3.67 2.41 -7.49
CA ASN A 146 -4.43 3.63 -7.80
C ASN A 146 -5.94 3.39 -7.82
N GLN A 147 -6.40 2.31 -8.45
CA GLN A 147 -7.81 1.89 -8.44
C GLN A 147 -8.31 1.67 -7.00
N GLY A 148 -7.53 0.97 -6.18
CA GLY A 148 -7.89 0.73 -4.77
C GLY A 148 -8.00 2.03 -3.96
N VAL A 149 -7.07 2.97 -4.14
CA VAL A 149 -7.12 4.28 -3.47
C VAL A 149 -8.30 5.12 -3.96
N GLN A 150 -8.73 4.99 -5.22
CA GLN A 150 -9.93 5.68 -5.72
C GLN A 150 -11.21 5.16 -5.05
N LEU A 151 -11.27 3.87 -4.72
CA LEU A 151 -12.39 3.26 -4.02
C LEU A 151 -12.40 3.58 -2.51
N ALA A 152 -11.28 4.05 -1.96
CA ALA A 152 -11.15 4.40 -0.54
C ALA A 152 -12.08 5.56 -0.15
N THR A 153 -12.79 5.38 0.96
CA THR A 153 -13.77 6.35 1.48
C THR A 153 -13.23 7.17 2.65
N THR A 154 -12.13 6.75 3.25
CA THR A 154 -11.57 7.39 4.45
C THR A 154 -10.49 8.45 4.14
N PRO A 155 -10.13 9.33 5.10
CA PRO A 155 -9.09 10.34 4.90
C PRO A 155 -7.68 9.77 4.73
N PHE A 156 -7.38 8.65 5.40
CA PHE A 156 -6.08 7.98 5.32
C PHE A 156 -6.19 6.65 4.58
N VAL A 157 -5.18 6.33 3.77
CA VAL A 157 -5.10 5.07 3.04
C VAL A 157 -3.79 4.38 3.37
N LEU A 158 -3.89 3.15 3.86
CA LEU A 158 -2.75 2.26 4.04
C LEU A 158 -2.61 1.41 2.79
N LEU A 159 -1.48 1.55 2.11
CA LEU A 159 -1.10 0.60 1.07
C LEU A 159 -0.36 -0.55 1.72
N LEU A 160 -0.89 -1.76 1.60
CA LEU A 160 -0.38 -2.96 2.25
C LEU A 160 -0.20 -4.07 1.21
N ASN A 161 1.04 -4.52 1.03
CA ASN A 161 1.30 -5.68 0.19
C ASN A 161 0.67 -6.95 0.79
N PRO A 162 0.26 -7.91 -0.06
CA PRO A 162 -0.40 -9.12 0.42
C PRO A 162 0.50 -10.00 1.30
N ASP A 163 1.82 -9.95 1.13
CA ASP A 163 2.82 -10.65 1.94
C ASP A 163 3.28 -9.86 3.18
N CYS A 164 2.53 -8.82 3.57
CA CYS A 164 2.70 -8.11 4.82
C CYS A 164 1.65 -8.52 5.87
N GLN A 165 2.07 -8.59 7.12
CA GLN A 165 1.21 -8.83 8.28
C GLN A 165 1.46 -7.76 9.33
N LEU A 166 0.39 -7.19 9.88
CA LEU A 166 0.50 -6.25 10.99
C LEU A 166 0.89 -6.97 12.28
N THR A 167 1.66 -6.27 13.12
CA THR A 167 1.85 -6.62 14.52
C THR A 167 0.86 -5.84 15.40
N GLU A 168 0.91 -6.06 16.70
CA GLU A 168 0.12 -5.32 17.69
C GLU A 168 0.30 -3.80 17.66
N THR A 169 1.44 -3.29 17.17
CA THR A 169 1.69 -1.84 17.04
C THR A 169 1.52 -1.32 15.61
N GLY A 170 0.99 -2.12 14.68
CA GLY A 170 1.19 -1.92 13.24
C GLY A 170 0.74 -0.59 12.64
N ILE A 171 -0.50 -0.13 12.89
CA ILE A 171 -1.07 1.06 12.18
C ILE A 171 -1.23 2.27 13.09
N GLU A 172 -1.61 2.08 14.36
CA GLU A 172 -1.98 3.19 15.24
C GLU A 172 -0.89 4.28 15.38
N PRO A 173 0.41 3.94 15.52
CA PRO A 173 1.46 4.96 15.58
C PRO A 173 1.57 5.75 14.26
N LEU A 174 1.41 5.09 13.11
CA LEU A 174 1.41 5.77 11.81
C LEU A 174 0.27 6.79 11.72
N LEU A 175 -0.92 6.37 12.16
CA LEU A 175 -2.10 7.23 12.16
C LEU A 175 -1.91 8.43 13.10
N LYS A 176 -1.38 8.22 14.30
CA LYS A 176 -1.08 9.30 15.26
C LYS A 176 -0.09 10.32 14.68
N VAL A 177 0.96 9.87 13.99
CA VAL A 177 1.91 10.78 13.31
C VAL A 177 1.16 11.60 12.26
N MET A 178 0.39 10.96 11.39
CA MET A 178 -0.34 11.63 10.31
C MET A 178 -1.45 12.56 10.83
N GLU A 179 -2.13 12.25 11.93
CA GLU A 179 -3.13 13.12 12.54
C GLU A 179 -2.49 14.37 13.17
N ASN A 180 -1.32 14.23 13.81
CA ASN A 180 -0.66 15.30 14.55
C ASN A 180 0.31 16.16 13.72
N GLN A 181 0.79 15.66 12.59
CA GLN A 181 1.78 16.34 11.73
C GLN A 181 1.23 16.49 10.30
N PRO A 182 0.48 17.57 10.01
CA PRO A 182 -0.10 17.83 8.68
C PRO A 182 0.91 17.84 7.53
N GLU A 183 2.16 18.20 7.81
CA GLU A 183 3.27 18.24 6.86
C GLU A 183 3.79 16.86 6.44
N VAL A 184 3.49 15.81 7.20
CA VAL A 184 3.82 14.43 6.82
C VAL A 184 2.75 13.92 5.86
N GLY A 185 3.18 13.64 4.62
CA GLY A 185 2.31 13.11 3.58
C GLY A 185 2.43 11.61 3.33
N ILE A 186 3.58 11.01 3.72
CA ILE A 186 3.81 9.56 3.71
C ILE A 186 4.44 9.16 5.05
N CYS A 187 3.84 8.17 5.72
CA CYS A 187 4.38 7.60 6.95
C CYS A 187 4.55 6.08 6.81
N GLY A 188 5.75 5.55 7.05
CA GLY A 188 6.08 4.14 6.95
C GLY A 188 6.49 3.51 8.26
N PRO A 189 6.19 2.22 8.48
CA PRO A 189 6.59 1.49 9.68
C PRO A 189 8.04 0.98 9.58
N MET A 190 8.57 0.51 10.71
CA MET A 190 9.63 -0.48 10.70
C MET A 190 9.12 -1.77 10.05
N VAL A 191 9.82 -2.25 9.02
CA VAL A 191 9.51 -3.50 8.35
C VAL A 191 10.51 -4.55 8.78
N VAL A 192 10.03 -5.72 9.21
CA VAL A 192 10.85 -6.85 9.65
C VAL A 192 10.55 -8.11 8.84
N GLU A 193 11.54 -8.96 8.65
CA GLU A 193 11.37 -10.33 8.16
C GLU A 193 10.70 -11.20 9.26
N PRO A 194 10.16 -12.39 8.94
CA PRO A 194 9.50 -13.26 9.93
C PRO A 194 10.39 -13.72 11.09
N ASP A 195 11.72 -13.69 10.90
CA ASP A 195 12.71 -13.98 11.95
C ASP A 195 13.03 -12.78 12.84
N GLY A 196 12.36 -11.64 12.62
CA GLY A 196 12.52 -10.39 13.37
C GLY A 196 13.57 -9.43 12.81
N GLU A 197 14.28 -9.81 11.74
CA GLU A 197 15.33 -8.96 11.17
C GLU A 197 14.77 -7.74 10.44
N VAL A 198 15.35 -6.57 10.69
CA VAL A 198 14.89 -5.33 10.04
C VAL A 198 15.23 -5.35 8.54
N VAL A 199 14.20 -5.15 7.71
CA VAL A 199 14.34 -4.96 6.26
C VAL A 199 14.88 -3.56 6.01
N ARG A 200 16.17 -3.44 5.65
CA ARG A 200 16.83 -2.13 5.46
C ARG A 200 16.12 -1.18 4.50
N SER A 201 15.46 -1.71 3.48
CA SER A 201 14.76 -0.88 2.50
C SER A 201 13.55 -0.15 3.08
N CYS A 202 13.08 -0.51 4.29
CA CYS A 202 11.95 0.13 4.97
C CYS A 202 12.06 1.66 4.98
N ARG A 203 13.30 2.18 5.11
CA ARG A 203 13.66 3.58 4.88
C ARG A 203 14.96 3.65 4.07
N ARG A 204 15.01 4.51 3.05
CA ARG A 204 16.19 4.58 2.17
C ARG A 204 16.39 5.94 1.53
N SER A 205 17.62 6.18 1.09
CA SER A 205 17.95 7.30 0.22
C SER A 205 17.39 7.08 -1.19
N LEU A 206 17.06 8.16 -1.90
CA LEU A 206 16.72 8.09 -3.31
C LEU A 206 17.94 7.66 -4.14
N PRO A 207 17.75 6.92 -5.23
CA PRO A 207 18.85 6.35 -5.99
C PRO A 207 19.73 7.45 -6.60
N GLY A 208 21.02 7.15 -6.65
CA GLY A 208 22.05 7.92 -7.32
C GLY A 208 23.04 6.99 -8.03
N ILE A 209 23.95 7.54 -8.83
CA ILE A 209 24.85 6.75 -9.69
C ILE A 209 25.66 5.72 -8.89
N LEU A 210 26.22 6.12 -7.74
CA LEU A 210 27.00 5.22 -6.89
C LEU A 210 26.18 4.05 -6.32
N SER A 211 24.90 4.28 -6.02
CA SER A 211 24.02 3.21 -5.53
C SER A 211 23.79 2.10 -6.57
N LEU A 212 23.84 2.45 -7.87
CA LEU A 212 23.64 1.50 -8.98
C LEU A 212 24.81 0.53 -9.15
N LEU A 213 26.04 0.98 -8.91
CA LEU A 213 27.23 0.14 -8.96
C LEU A 213 27.13 -1.02 -7.97
N GLY A 214 26.61 -0.75 -6.77
CA GLY A 214 26.29 -1.77 -5.79
C GLY A 214 25.20 -2.71 -6.29
N SER A 215 24.08 -2.17 -6.79
CA SER A 215 22.89 -2.96 -7.16
C SER A 215 23.06 -3.86 -8.39
N TYR A 216 23.91 -3.50 -9.35
CA TYR A 216 24.03 -4.24 -10.63
C TYR A 216 25.21 -5.22 -10.69
N THR A 217 26.13 -5.16 -9.74
CA THR A 217 27.29 -6.05 -9.69
C THR A 217 27.03 -7.24 -8.75
N LEU A 218 27.76 -8.34 -8.97
CA LEU A 218 27.77 -9.51 -8.07
C LEU A 218 28.25 -9.14 -6.66
N PHE A 219 28.90 -7.99 -6.51
CA PHE A 219 29.31 -7.42 -5.22
C PHE A 219 28.11 -7.20 -4.30
N SER A 220 26.89 -6.94 -4.81
CA SER A 220 25.68 -6.86 -3.98
C SER A 220 25.43 -8.12 -3.15
N SER A 221 25.57 -9.32 -3.72
CA SER A 221 25.28 -10.57 -3.00
C SER A 221 26.33 -10.83 -1.92
N VAL A 222 27.61 -10.59 -2.24
CA VAL A 222 28.73 -10.78 -1.31
C VAL A 222 28.69 -9.71 -0.21
N TYR A 223 28.49 -8.44 -0.58
CA TYR A 223 28.32 -7.33 0.36
C TYR A 223 27.10 -7.55 1.27
N ASN A 224 25.95 -7.92 0.71
CA ASN A 224 24.75 -8.18 1.50
C ASN A 224 24.95 -9.32 2.48
N GLN A 225 25.69 -10.38 2.10
CA GLN A 225 26.00 -11.51 2.97
C GLN A 225 27.02 -11.16 4.06
N LEU A 226 28.09 -10.45 3.71
CA LEU A 226 29.15 -10.04 4.63
C LEU A 226 28.66 -9.02 5.67
N VAL A 227 27.79 -8.11 5.25
CA VAL A 227 27.31 -7.07 6.17
C VAL A 227 26.05 -7.53 6.89
N ARG A 228 25.28 -8.54 6.39
CA ARG A 228 24.01 -9.04 7.01
C ARG A 228 24.11 -9.26 8.52
N SER A 229 25.24 -9.81 9.02
CA SER A 229 25.47 -10.08 10.44
C SER A 229 25.60 -8.83 11.32
N ARG A 230 25.96 -7.67 10.76
CA ARG A 230 26.12 -6.41 11.50
C ARG A 230 24.80 -5.64 11.71
N TYR A 231 23.71 -6.06 11.05
CA TYR A 231 22.46 -5.29 11.05
C TYR A 231 21.42 -5.77 12.06
N LYS A 232 21.61 -6.95 12.66
CA LYS A 232 20.79 -7.41 13.79
C LYS A 232 20.77 -6.41 14.95
N GLN A 233 21.71 -5.46 14.98
CA GLN A 233 21.97 -4.53 16.06
C GLN A 233 22.04 -3.05 15.62
N ASP A 234 21.54 -2.69 14.43
CA ASP A 234 21.55 -1.28 14.02
C ASP A 234 20.41 -0.51 14.72
N GLU A 235 20.73 0.04 15.89
CA GLU A 235 19.82 0.85 16.72
C GLU A 235 19.25 2.07 15.98
N SER A 236 19.83 2.48 14.84
CA SER A 236 19.31 3.60 14.07
C SER A 236 17.91 3.34 13.51
N TYR A 237 17.49 2.07 13.34
CA TYR A 237 16.13 1.71 12.93
C TYR A 237 15.12 1.79 14.07
N GLN A 238 15.57 1.90 15.32
CA GLN A 238 14.70 2.14 16.48
C GLN A 238 14.37 3.62 16.68
N ARG A 239 14.80 4.49 15.74
CA ARG A 239 14.58 5.94 15.81
C ARG A 239 13.69 6.40 14.67
N SER A 240 12.51 6.90 15.01
CA SER A 240 11.62 7.60 14.09
C SER A 240 12.27 8.87 13.54
N GLY A 241 11.90 9.27 12.32
CA GLY A 241 12.38 10.51 11.74
C GLY A 241 12.17 10.64 10.24
N LEU A 242 12.63 11.78 9.71
CA LEU A 242 12.54 12.08 8.28
C LEU A 242 13.43 11.16 7.46
N THR A 243 12.91 10.75 6.31
CA THR A 243 13.64 9.94 5.33
C THR A 243 13.38 10.45 3.91
N ALA A 244 14.20 10.01 2.96
CA ALA A 244 14.00 10.33 1.56
C ALA A 244 12.93 9.44 0.91
N CYS A 245 12.79 8.21 1.40
CA CYS A 245 11.87 7.21 0.86
C CYS A 245 11.49 6.19 1.94
N ILE A 246 10.25 5.73 1.88
CA ILE A 246 9.72 4.56 2.60
C ILE A 246 9.50 3.44 1.59
N GLN A 247 9.68 2.19 2.01
CA GLN A 247 9.42 1.03 1.16
C GLN A 247 7.93 0.87 0.81
N GLY A 248 7.65 0.56 -0.45
CA GLY A 248 6.29 0.36 -0.95
C GLY A 248 5.53 -0.87 -0.43
N SER A 249 6.06 -1.62 0.52
CA SER A 249 5.39 -2.82 1.08
C SER A 249 4.30 -2.48 2.08
N CYS A 250 4.52 -1.42 2.87
CA CYS A 250 3.53 -0.91 3.81
C CYS A 250 3.78 0.58 4.06
N PHE A 251 2.83 1.44 3.76
CA PHE A 251 2.88 2.84 4.15
C PHE A 251 1.49 3.50 4.16
N LEU A 252 1.34 4.51 5.01
CA LEU A 252 0.13 5.30 5.19
C LEU A 252 0.26 6.64 4.46
N VAL A 253 -0.77 7.04 3.75
CA VAL A 253 -0.86 8.35 3.06
C VAL A 253 -2.17 9.05 3.37
N ARG A 254 -2.21 10.37 3.19
CA ARG A 254 -3.51 11.06 3.05
C ARG A 254 -4.07 10.81 1.66
N ARG A 255 -5.35 10.43 1.60
CA ARG A 255 -6.05 10.13 0.35
C ARG A 255 -6.03 11.33 -0.60
N SER A 256 -6.32 12.52 -0.08
CA SER A 256 -6.36 13.77 -0.86
C SER A 256 -5.01 14.12 -1.47
N GLU A 257 -3.92 13.99 -0.72
CA GLU A 257 -2.56 14.25 -1.19
C GLU A 257 -2.13 13.21 -2.23
N PHE A 258 -2.45 11.93 -1.99
CA PHE A 258 -2.14 10.86 -2.94
C PHE A 258 -2.83 11.12 -4.28
N GLN A 259 -4.10 11.52 -4.25
CA GLN A 259 -4.87 11.92 -5.44
C GLN A 259 -4.29 13.18 -6.09
N ALA A 260 -3.93 14.20 -5.31
CA ALA A 260 -3.33 15.44 -5.83
C ALA A 260 -1.98 15.20 -6.51
N MET A 261 -1.20 14.21 -6.04
CA MET A 261 0.05 13.79 -6.67
C MET A 261 -0.17 12.97 -7.94
N GLY A 262 -1.40 12.56 -8.26
CA GLY A 262 -1.74 11.66 -9.36
C GLY A 262 -1.51 10.18 -9.05
N GLY A 263 -1.41 9.80 -7.77
CA GLY A 263 -1.15 8.44 -7.32
C GLY A 263 0.22 7.90 -7.71
N PHE A 264 0.37 6.59 -7.85
CA PHE A 264 1.56 6.01 -8.47
C PHE A 264 1.65 6.35 -9.95
N ASP A 265 2.86 6.54 -10.44
CA ASP A 265 3.10 6.74 -11.86
C ASP A 265 2.97 5.40 -12.60
N GLU A 266 1.87 5.21 -13.32
CA GLU A 266 1.52 3.96 -14.02
C GLU A 266 2.55 3.54 -15.09
N ARG A 267 3.45 4.45 -15.44
CA ARG A 267 4.62 4.21 -16.29
C ARG A 267 5.72 3.37 -15.61
N ILE A 268 5.72 3.31 -14.29
CA ILE A 268 6.66 2.55 -13.47
C ILE A 268 5.89 1.36 -12.86
N PRO A 269 5.85 0.21 -13.54
CA PRO A 269 5.01 -0.90 -13.07
C PRO A 269 5.58 -1.65 -11.86
N LEU A 270 6.88 -1.50 -11.54
CA LEU A 270 7.57 -2.20 -10.45
C LEU A 270 8.89 -1.49 -10.02
N PHE A 271 9.32 -1.73 -8.78
CA PHE A 271 10.62 -1.41 -8.13
C PHE A 271 10.88 0.03 -7.65
N LEU A 272 10.56 1.04 -8.46
CA LEU A 272 10.84 2.46 -8.12
C LEU A 272 9.57 3.32 -8.07
N ASP A 273 8.40 2.68 -8.08
CA ASP A 273 7.10 3.32 -7.94
C ASP A 273 6.97 4.03 -6.58
N ASP A 274 7.43 3.39 -5.49
CA ASP A 274 7.50 3.98 -4.15
C ASP A 274 8.50 5.15 -4.06
N MET A 275 9.67 5.01 -4.65
CA MET A 275 10.70 6.05 -4.71
C MET A 275 10.22 7.27 -5.51
N ASP A 276 9.56 7.04 -6.64
CA ASP A 276 8.96 8.09 -7.46
C ASP A 276 7.91 8.87 -6.66
N LEU A 277 7.01 8.15 -5.97
CA LEU A 277 5.97 8.76 -5.14
C LEU A 277 6.59 9.60 -4.02
N CYS A 278 7.54 9.03 -3.25
CA CYS A 278 8.25 9.75 -2.18
C CYS A 278 8.96 11.01 -2.70
N ALA A 279 9.61 10.92 -3.87
CA ALA A 279 10.28 12.06 -4.49
C ALA A 279 9.28 13.17 -4.88
N ARG A 280 8.10 12.81 -5.39
CA ARG A 280 7.04 13.78 -5.72
C ARG A 280 6.45 14.46 -4.49
N TYR A 281 6.20 13.72 -3.41
CA TYR A 281 5.76 14.29 -2.13
C TYR A 281 6.76 15.31 -1.61
N ARG A 282 8.05 14.93 -1.54
CA ARG A 282 9.14 15.81 -1.10
C ARG A 282 9.27 17.06 -1.97
N LYS A 283 9.18 16.92 -3.29
CA LYS A 283 9.24 18.05 -4.23
C LYS A 283 8.06 19.01 -4.06
N SER A 284 6.93 18.51 -3.57
CA SER A 284 5.73 19.31 -3.30
C SER A 284 5.70 19.91 -1.88
N GLY A 285 6.80 19.76 -1.12
CA GLY A 285 6.94 20.33 0.23
C GLY A 285 6.50 19.40 1.37
N PHE A 286 5.92 18.23 1.07
CA PHE A 286 5.54 17.25 2.09
C PHE A 286 6.73 16.45 2.60
N GLN A 287 6.61 15.99 3.83
CA GLN A 287 7.59 15.14 4.49
C GLN A 287 7.26 13.66 4.28
N VAL A 288 8.32 12.85 4.20
CA VAL A 288 8.26 11.39 4.22
C VAL A 288 8.88 10.94 5.54
N TYR A 289 8.10 10.25 6.35
CA TYR A 289 8.42 9.96 7.74
C TYR A 289 8.52 8.45 7.97
N TYR A 290 9.56 8.04 8.69
CA TYR A 290 9.76 6.69 9.19
C TYR A 290 9.35 6.66 10.66
N CYS A 291 8.42 5.77 11.01
CA CYS A 291 7.92 5.58 12.37
C CYS A 291 8.37 4.21 12.88
N SER A 292 9.34 4.19 13.80
CA SER A 292 9.88 2.96 14.39
C SER A 292 8.91 2.29 15.35
N ASP A 293 7.96 3.04 15.91
CA ASP A 293 6.97 2.54 16.87
C ASP A 293 5.93 1.62 16.20
N ALA A 294 5.73 1.77 14.89
CA ALA A 294 4.90 0.90 14.08
C ALA A 294 5.74 -0.22 13.47
N VAL A 295 5.32 -1.47 13.64
CA VAL A 295 6.04 -2.65 13.12
C VAL A 295 5.15 -3.47 12.20
N VAL A 296 5.71 -3.89 11.06
CA VAL A 296 5.04 -4.77 10.09
C VAL A 296 5.99 -5.88 9.67
N ILE A 297 5.49 -7.12 9.66
CA ILE A 297 6.21 -8.27 9.15
C ILE A 297 6.01 -8.34 7.65
N HIS A 298 7.07 -8.54 6.87
CA HIS A 298 7.03 -8.72 5.42
C HIS A 298 7.76 -10.01 5.06
N GLU A 299 7.01 -11.00 4.55
CA GLU A 299 7.56 -12.31 4.18
C GLU A 299 8.43 -12.27 2.91
N GLY A 300 8.42 -11.15 2.19
CA GLY A 300 9.37 -10.79 1.15
C GLY A 300 9.14 -11.48 -0.20
N GLY A 301 8.76 -10.70 -1.21
CA GLY A 301 9.04 -11.01 -2.62
C GLY A 301 8.27 -12.19 -3.23
N ARG A 302 7.21 -12.68 -2.57
CA ARG A 302 6.50 -13.91 -2.97
C ARG A 302 5.84 -13.83 -4.35
N SER A 303 5.40 -12.64 -4.76
CA SER A 303 4.86 -12.42 -6.12
C SER A 303 5.96 -12.32 -7.17
N ILE A 304 7.14 -11.80 -6.80
CA ILE A 304 8.32 -11.73 -7.68
C ILE A 304 8.95 -13.11 -7.85
N GLU A 305 8.98 -13.95 -6.81
CA GLU A 305 9.41 -15.36 -6.88
C GLU A 305 8.58 -16.17 -7.89
N LYS A 306 7.30 -15.82 -8.05
CA LYS A 306 6.40 -16.43 -9.05
C LYS A 306 6.63 -15.90 -10.46
N MET A 307 7.45 -14.86 -10.65
CA MET A 307 7.89 -14.43 -11.98
C MET A 307 9.00 -15.35 -12.46
N THR A 308 8.71 -16.15 -13.49
CA THR A 308 9.59 -17.22 -13.98
C THR A 308 10.84 -16.74 -14.72
N ASN A 309 11.03 -15.42 -14.91
CA ASN A 309 12.11 -14.87 -15.73
C ASN A 309 12.85 -13.70 -15.04
N HIS A 310 13.94 -14.01 -14.32
CA HIS A 310 14.76 -12.99 -13.63
C HIS A 310 15.46 -11.99 -14.56
N THR A 311 15.71 -12.35 -15.83
CA THR A 311 16.26 -11.41 -16.82
C THR A 311 15.26 -10.30 -17.04
N HIS A 312 13.98 -10.67 -17.19
CA HIS A 312 12.91 -9.73 -17.38
C HIS A 312 12.73 -8.78 -16.19
N THR A 313 12.74 -9.32 -14.97
CA THR A 313 12.71 -8.51 -13.73
C THR A 313 13.84 -7.48 -13.69
N SER A 314 15.05 -7.84 -14.15
CA SER A 314 16.17 -6.90 -14.22
C SER A 314 15.93 -5.77 -15.23
N LEU A 315 15.34 -6.07 -16.40
CA LEU A 315 15.07 -5.08 -17.44
C LEU A 315 14.01 -4.07 -17.02
N VAL A 316 12.96 -4.52 -16.33
CA VAL A 316 11.97 -3.62 -15.73
C VAL A 316 12.63 -2.70 -14.71
N ASN A 317 13.54 -3.22 -13.89
CA ASN A 317 14.28 -2.41 -12.94
C ASN A 317 15.14 -1.34 -13.64
N PHE A 318 15.84 -1.67 -14.73
CA PHE A 318 16.61 -0.69 -15.52
C PHE A 318 15.71 0.40 -16.09
N MET A 319 14.56 0.03 -16.64
CA MET A 319 13.59 0.99 -17.16
C MET A 319 13.00 1.88 -16.07
N ALA A 320 12.70 1.32 -14.90
CA ALA A 320 12.23 2.09 -13.75
C ALA A 320 13.27 3.13 -13.29
N HIS A 321 14.56 2.78 -13.29
CA HIS A 321 15.65 3.73 -13.04
C HIS A 321 15.75 4.82 -14.12
N ASP A 322 15.64 4.47 -15.40
CA ASP A 322 15.65 5.46 -16.50
C ASP A 322 14.51 6.48 -16.36
N VAL A 323 13.28 6.01 -16.11
CA VAL A 323 12.12 6.87 -15.86
C VAL A 323 12.34 7.75 -14.63
N PHE A 324 12.82 7.17 -13.53
CA PHE A 324 13.10 7.91 -12.29
C PHE A 324 14.15 9.01 -12.51
N PHE A 325 15.26 8.72 -13.18
CA PHE A 325 16.32 9.70 -13.42
C PHE A 325 15.87 10.82 -14.33
N LEU A 326 15.17 10.52 -15.42
CA LEU A 326 14.58 11.55 -16.28
C LEU A 326 13.63 12.47 -15.51
N LYS A 327 12.80 11.90 -14.63
CA LYS A 327 11.78 12.63 -13.89
C LYS A 327 12.35 13.48 -12.74
N HIS A 328 13.38 12.98 -12.04
CA HIS A 328 13.82 13.57 -10.76
C HIS A 328 15.27 14.07 -10.72
N ARG A 329 16.14 13.62 -11.64
CA ARG A 329 17.59 13.90 -11.60
C ARG A 329 18.14 14.49 -12.90
N GLY A 330 17.34 14.51 -13.96
CA GLY A 330 17.66 15.11 -15.25
C GLY A 330 18.47 14.19 -16.19
N LEU A 331 18.77 14.74 -17.36
CA LEU A 331 19.37 14.00 -18.48
C LEU A 331 20.76 13.43 -18.17
N PHE A 332 21.56 14.14 -17.37
CA PHE A 332 22.90 13.68 -16.99
C PHE A 332 22.85 12.30 -16.31
N HIS A 333 22.06 12.16 -15.24
CA HIS A 333 21.93 10.91 -14.49
C HIS A 333 21.35 9.78 -15.35
N PHE A 334 20.37 10.11 -16.21
CA PHE A 334 19.82 9.18 -17.18
C PHE A 334 20.91 8.65 -18.13
N MET A 335 21.67 9.54 -18.77
CA MET A 335 22.72 9.14 -19.70
C MET A 335 23.85 8.38 -19.00
N THR A 336 24.24 8.78 -17.79
CA THR A 336 25.23 8.04 -16.99
C THR A 336 24.75 6.63 -16.67
N HIS A 337 23.48 6.47 -16.30
CA HIS A 337 22.90 5.14 -16.06
C HIS A 337 22.94 4.26 -17.33
N ARG A 338 22.58 4.82 -18.49
CA ARG A 338 22.63 4.14 -19.79
C ARG A 338 24.05 3.68 -20.14
N VAL A 339 25.02 4.57 -20.01
CA VAL A 339 26.44 4.25 -20.24
C VAL A 339 26.93 3.19 -19.26
N LEU A 340 26.55 3.29 -17.99
CA LEU A 340 26.92 2.29 -16.99
C LEU A 340 26.38 0.90 -17.33
N LEU A 341 25.10 0.79 -17.73
CA LEU A 341 24.53 -0.49 -18.18
C LEU A 341 25.25 -1.04 -19.40
N PHE A 342 25.62 -0.19 -20.35
CA PHE A 342 26.40 -0.59 -21.53
C PHE A 342 27.77 -1.16 -21.12
N VAL A 343 28.53 -0.42 -20.31
CA VAL A 343 29.87 -0.84 -19.86
C VAL A 343 29.80 -2.13 -19.06
N LEU A 344 28.85 -2.25 -18.12
CA LEU A 344 28.68 -3.47 -17.33
C LEU A 344 28.27 -4.66 -18.21
N ALA A 345 27.38 -4.45 -19.18
CA ALA A 345 26.98 -5.52 -20.09
C ALA A 345 28.16 -6.03 -20.94
N VAL A 346 28.95 -5.13 -21.53
CA VAL A 346 30.16 -5.48 -22.29
C VAL A 346 31.16 -6.20 -21.39
N PHE A 347 31.43 -5.67 -20.19
CA PHE A 347 32.35 -6.29 -19.23
C PHE A 347 31.94 -7.72 -18.88
N PHE A 348 30.68 -7.94 -18.47
CA PHE A 348 30.21 -9.27 -18.08
C PHE A 348 30.09 -10.22 -19.27
N LEU A 349 29.73 -9.76 -20.46
CA LEU A 349 29.73 -10.60 -21.67
C LEU A 349 31.14 -11.05 -22.03
N SER A 350 32.11 -10.14 -22.02
CA SER A 350 33.53 -10.46 -22.25
C SER A 350 34.07 -11.43 -21.20
N LEU A 351 33.74 -11.20 -19.92
CA LEU A 351 34.13 -12.10 -18.83
C LEU A 351 33.51 -13.50 -19.02
N ASN A 352 32.25 -13.58 -19.43
CA ASN A 352 31.61 -14.87 -19.72
C ASN A 352 32.29 -15.56 -20.90
N LEU A 353 32.70 -14.88 -21.98
CA LEU A 353 33.41 -15.50 -23.10
C LEU A 353 34.74 -16.14 -22.68
N VAL A 354 35.48 -15.49 -21.76
CA VAL A 354 36.74 -16.00 -21.23
C VAL A 354 36.52 -17.17 -20.25
N LEU A 355 35.50 -17.08 -19.39
CA LEU A 355 35.24 -18.07 -18.34
C LEU A 355 34.32 -19.22 -18.77
N LEU A 356 33.56 -19.09 -19.85
CA LEU A 356 32.59 -20.08 -20.34
C LEU A 356 33.22 -21.47 -20.56
N PRO A 357 34.42 -21.62 -21.16
CA PRO A 357 35.06 -22.92 -21.32
C PRO A 357 35.35 -23.61 -19.97
N VAL A 358 35.72 -22.83 -18.94
CA VAL A 358 36.02 -23.32 -17.59
C VAL A 358 34.74 -23.60 -16.80
N LEU A 359 33.74 -22.73 -16.90
CA LEU A 359 32.45 -22.85 -16.21
C LEU A 359 31.53 -23.91 -16.82
N TYR A 360 31.62 -24.16 -18.12
CA TYR A 360 30.86 -25.21 -18.82
C TYR A 360 31.22 -26.61 -18.31
N LEU A 361 32.48 -26.81 -17.89
CA LEU A 361 32.95 -28.05 -17.29
C LEU A 361 32.50 -28.22 -15.82
N LEU A 362 32.13 -27.14 -15.13
CA LEU A 362 31.88 -27.14 -13.68
C LEU A 362 30.42 -26.87 -13.28
N ILE A 363 29.65 -26.13 -14.08
CA ILE A 363 28.36 -25.55 -13.66
C ILE A 363 27.33 -25.71 -14.80
N GLN A 364 26.86 -26.94 -15.01
CA GLN A 364 25.74 -27.20 -15.92
C GLN A 364 24.49 -26.42 -15.45
N LYS A 365 23.96 -25.58 -16.36
CA LYS A 365 22.71 -24.77 -16.28
C LYS A 365 22.75 -23.37 -15.67
N ARG A 366 23.64 -23.01 -14.73
CA ARG A 366 23.60 -21.67 -14.08
C ARG A 366 24.14 -20.54 -14.97
N SER A 367 25.04 -20.83 -15.92
CA SER A 367 25.71 -19.82 -16.78
C SER A 367 24.80 -19.19 -17.84
N LEU A 368 23.85 -19.96 -18.42
CA LEU A 368 23.01 -19.49 -19.53
C LEU A 368 22.07 -18.35 -19.14
N HIS A 369 21.57 -18.34 -17.90
CA HIS A 369 20.69 -17.28 -17.42
C HIS A 369 21.42 -15.93 -17.33
N TYR A 370 22.64 -15.92 -16.78
CA TYR A 370 23.44 -14.69 -16.69
C TYR A 370 23.81 -14.18 -18.08
N LEU A 371 24.14 -15.06 -19.02
CA LEU A 371 24.42 -14.64 -20.40
C LEU A 371 23.20 -13.94 -21.03
N SER A 372 22.00 -14.52 -20.88
CA SER A 372 20.75 -13.89 -21.32
C SER A 372 20.52 -12.52 -20.66
N LYS A 373 20.75 -12.41 -19.34
CA LYS A 373 20.62 -11.14 -18.63
C LYS A 373 21.54 -10.06 -19.19
N HIS A 374 22.83 -10.34 -19.36
CA HIS A 374 23.79 -9.34 -19.83
C HIS A 374 23.60 -9.02 -21.32
N PHE A 375 23.21 -9.99 -22.15
CA PHE A 375 22.83 -9.74 -23.53
C PHE A 375 21.66 -8.75 -23.62
N TRP A 376 20.57 -9.01 -22.88
CA TRP A 376 19.44 -8.10 -22.88
C TRP A 376 19.74 -6.76 -22.20
N MET A 377 20.64 -6.71 -21.23
CA MET A 377 21.16 -5.45 -20.66
C MET A 377 21.86 -4.62 -21.74
N LEU A 378 22.66 -5.24 -22.62
CA LEU A 378 23.32 -4.57 -23.75
C LEU A 378 22.28 -4.06 -24.77
N VAL A 379 21.33 -4.91 -25.16
CA VAL A 379 20.25 -4.52 -26.09
C VAL A 379 19.46 -3.36 -25.52
N TYR A 380 19.09 -3.44 -24.23
CA TYR A 380 18.36 -2.37 -23.55
C TYR A 380 19.19 -1.08 -23.50
N SER A 381 20.46 -1.12 -23.10
CA SER A 381 21.32 0.07 -22.97
C SER A 381 21.61 0.79 -24.30
N LEU A 382 21.43 0.10 -25.43
CA LEU A 382 21.51 0.71 -26.77
C LEU A 382 20.15 1.22 -27.25
N THR A 383 19.09 0.43 -27.09
CA THR A 383 17.80 0.70 -27.78
C THR A 383 16.72 1.30 -26.89
N GLY A 384 16.81 1.11 -25.57
CA GLY A 384 15.74 1.46 -24.63
C GLY A 384 14.53 0.52 -24.71
N CYS A 385 14.60 -0.54 -25.53
CA CYS A 385 13.52 -1.50 -25.70
C CYS A 385 13.97 -2.92 -25.31
N PHE A 386 12.99 -3.77 -24.98
CA PHE A 386 13.20 -5.19 -24.70
C PHE A 386 11.96 -6.01 -25.08
N SER A 387 12.13 -7.27 -25.48
CA SER A 387 11.00 -8.17 -25.80
C SER A 387 11.21 -9.61 -25.32
N PRO A 388 11.37 -9.85 -24.02
CA PRO A 388 11.40 -11.20 -23.47
C PRO A 388 10.00 -11.85 -23.51
N ARG A 389 9.96 -13.17 -23.77
CA ARG A 389 8.72 -13.97 -23.65
C ARG A 389 8.24 -14.02 -22.19
N GLY A 390 6.92 -14.09 -21.99
CA GLY A 390 6.29 -14.22 -20.66
C GLY A 390 5.92 -12.90 -19.97
N TYR A 391 5.93 -11.78 -20.70
CA TYR A 391 5.57 -10.46 -20.20
C TYR A 391 4.06 -10.22 -20.20
N PRO A 392 3.46 -9.60 -19.16
CA PRO A 392 2.09 -9.12 -19.23
C PRO A 392 1.94 -8.19 -20.46
N PRO A 393 0.98 -8.43 -21.36
CA PRO A 393 0.82 -7.62 -22.58
C PRO A 393 0.62 -6.12 -22.30
N SER A 394 0.09 -5.79 -21.13
CA SER A 394 -0.21 -4.44 -20.64
C SER A 394 1.03 -3.62 -20.29
N TRP A 395 2.16 -4.26 -19.99
CA TRP A 395 3.34 -3.55 -19.52
C TRP A 395 4.19 -3.00 -20.69
N PRO A 396 4.92 -1.88 -20.46
CA PRO A 396 5.68 -1.25 -21.53
C PRO A 396 6.90 -2.08 -21.93
N LYS A 397 7.08 -2.29 -23.23
CA LYS A 397 8.23 -3.02 -23.82
C LYS A 397 9.36 -2.09 -24.25
N CYS A 398 9.12 -0.78 -24.23
CA CYS A 398 10.12 0.19 -24.61
C CYS A 398 9.97 1.49 -23.84
N LEU A 399 11.10 2.01 -23.36
CA LEU A 399 11.21 3.26 -22.62
C LEU A 399 10.55 4.43 -23.39
N PHE A 400 10.71 4.49 -24.71
CA PHE A 400 10.11 5.58 -25.51
C PHE A 400 8.58 5.54 -25.53
N SER A 401 7.97 4.36 -25.40
CA SER A 401 6.50 4.24 -25.26
C SER A 401 6.01 4.75 -23.90
N VAL A 402 6.89 4.69 -22.89
CA VAL A 402 6.64 5.17 -21.54
C VAL A 402 6.75 6.68 -21.48
N ILE A 403 7.83 7.24 -22.02
CA ILE A 403 8.11 8.69 -21.97
C ILE A 403 7.08 9.50 -22.78
N LYS A 404 6.55 8.94 -23.89
CA LYS A 404 5.57 9.64 -24.74
C LYS A 404 4.16 9.73 -24.15
N ARG A 405 3.81 8.94 -23.13
CA ARG A 405 2.56 9.09 -22.38
C ARG A 405 2.72 10.28 -21.42
N LYS A 406 2.26 11.45 -21.85
CA LYS A 406 2.15 12.67 -21.04
C LYS A 406 0.71 12.95 -20.72
#